data_AF-A0A820GLI8-F1
#
_entry.id   AF-A0A820GLI8-F1
#
_cell.length_a   1.000
_cell.length_b   1.000
_cell.length_c   1.000
_cell.angle_alpha   90.00
_cell.angle_beta   90.00
_cell.angle_gamma   90.00
#
_symmetry.space_group_name_H-M   'P 1'
#
loop_
_entity.id
_entity.type
_entity.pdbx_description
1 polymer ?
#
loop_
_entity_poly.entity_id
_entity_poly.type
_entity_poly.pdbx_seq_one_letter_code
_entity_poly.pdbx_strand_id
1 'polypeptide(L)'
;MDTCVSTGDPSWCISEPNGVSSAISFFCGQLSICDDTYKPITNYAALALAKSNIERYYPYVGLLEYIESSLELLEFSYPAIFRGISEFYQTYFKDKPVYRTPAESRYPINNKTRTTLRRLLKLEFELYYFVQKRFIDQYRQIFHRAPRRQDGKVR
;
A
#
# COMPACT_ATOMS: atom_id res chain seq x y z
N MET A 1 4.03 -14.90 14.08
CA MET A 1 3.82 -15.27 12.66
C MET A 1 4.08 -16.76 12.40
N ASP A 2 5.23 -17.34 12.75
CA ASP A 2 5.49 -18.76 12.44
C ASP A 2 4.58 -19.76 13.19
N THR A 3 4.06 -19.36 14.34
CA THR A 3 3.15 -20.17 15.17
C THR A 3 1.82 -20.47 14.47
N CYS A 4 1.29 -19.58 13.62
CA CYS A 4 -0.01 -19.80 12.96
C CYS A 4 0.03 -20.88 11.88
N VAL A 5 1.16 -21.05 11.19
CA VAL A 5 1.33 -22.11 10.19
C VAL A 5 1.57 -23.47 10.86
N SER A 6 1.95 -23.46 12.12
CA SER A 6 2.27 -24.65 12.90
C SER A 6 1.05 -25.28 13.58
N THR A 7 -0.03 -24.50 13.79
CA THR A 7 -1.29 -24.96 14.43
C THR A 7 -2.27 -25.66 13.49
N GLY A 8 -1.94 -25.80 12.19
CA GLY A 8 -2.65 -26.67 11.25
C GLY A 8 -3.76 -26.00 10.44
N ASP A 9 -4.22 -24.80 10.81
CA ASP A 9 -5.14 -23.98 9.99
C ASP A 9 -4.43 -22.70 9.50
N PRO A 10 -3.96 -22.67 8.23
CA PRO A 10 -3.32 -21.49 7.66
C PRO A 10 -4.22 -20.25 7.56
N SER A 11 -5.55 -20.40 7.57
CA SER A 11 -6.47 -19.25 7.52
C SER A 11 -6.37 -18.39 8.78
N TRP A 12 -5.96 -18.99 9.91
CA TRP A 12 -5.68 -18.26 11.13
C TRP A 12 -4.50 -17.28 11.01
N CYS A 13 -3.60 -17.48 10.04
CA CYS A 13 -2.51 -16.54 9.77
C CYS A 13 -2.98 -15.19 9.20
N ILE A 14 -4.20 -15.13 8.69
CA ILE A 14 -4.79 -13.94 8.08
C ILE A 14 -6.04 -13.48 8.84
N SER A 15 -6.66 -14.34 9.65
CA SER A 15 -7.76 -13.99 10.54
C SER A 15 -7.22 -13.60 11.94
N GLU A 16 -6.80 -12.35 12.10
CA GLU A 16 -6.62 -11.81 13.46
C GLU A 16 -7.98 -11.42 14.08
N PRO A 17 -8.15 -11.51 15.42
CA PRO A 17 -9.38 -11.12 16.12
C PRO A 17 -9.78 -9.65 15.90
N ASN A 18 -8.84 -8.81 15.45
CA ASN A 18 -9.01 -7.38 15.23
C ASN A 18 -9.03 -6.99 13.74
N GLY A 19 -9.15 -7.96 12.82
CA GLY A 19 -9.35 -7.74 11.40
C GLY A 19 -8.18 -7.04 10.70
N VAL A 20 -7.28 -7.80 10.08
CA VAL A 20 -6.43 -7.20 9.04
C VAL A 20 -7.36 -6.80 7.91
N SER A 21 -7.61 -5.48 7.76
CA SER A 21 -8.46 -4.99 6.68
C SER A 21 -7.79 -5.32 5.36
N SER A 22 -8.42 -6.19 4.56
CA SER A 22 -7.97 -6.44 3.19
C SER A 22 -7.95 -5.12 2.41
N ALA A 23 -6.85 -4.84 1.70
CA ALA A 23 -6.80 -3.68 0.83
C ALA A 23 -7.81 -3.83 -0.31
N ILE A 24 -8.03 -5.07 -0.78
CA ILE A 24 -9.10 -5.38 -1.75
C ILE A 24 -10.46 -4.95 -1.19
N SER A 25 -10.83 -5.36 0.02
CA SER A 25 -12.13 -4.99 0.61
C SER A 25 -12.28 -3.48 0.73
N PHE A 26 -11.22 -2.77 1.18
CA PHE A 26 -11.23 -1.31 1.29
C PHE A 26 -11.52 -0.61 -0.05
N PHE A 27 -10.81 -1.00 -1.12
CA PHE A 27 -11.00 -0.40 -2.45
C PHE A 27 -12.22 -0.93 -3.20
N CYS A 28 -12.67 -2.15 -2.91
CA CYS A 28 -13.87 -2.76 -3.49
C CYS A 28 -15.14 -2.06 -3.00
N GLY A 29 -15.20 -1.70 -1.71
CA GLY A 29 -16.31 -0.97 -1.10
C GLY A 29 -17.23 -1.86 -0.26
N GLN A 30 -18.50 -1.46 -0.14
CA GLN A 30 -19.46 -2.03 0.82
C GLN A 30 -20.46 -3.02 0.20
N LEU A 31 -20.20 -3.48 -1.03
CA LEU A 31 -21.06 -4.47 -1.67
C LEU A 31 -20.83 -5.85 -1.04
N SER A 32 -21.84 -6.71 -1.07
CA SER A 32 -21.74 -8.09 -0.55
C SER A 32 -20.62 -8.91 -1.21
N ILE A 33 -20.23 -8.57 -2.43
CA ILE A 33 -19.10 -9.20 -3.13
C ILE A 33 -17.74 -8.82 -2.54
N CYS A 34 -17.66 -7.69 -1.84
CA CYS A 34 -16.48 -7.14 -1.19
C CYS A 34 -16.36 -7.57 0.28
N ASP A 35 -17.39 -8.19 0.84
CA ASP A 35 -17.40 -8.65 2.24
C ASP A 35 -16.42 -9.82 2.42
N ASP A 36 -15.41 -9.60 3.27
CA ASP A 36 -14.37 -10.56 3.64
C ASP A 36 -14.63 -11.26 4.98
N THR A 37 -15.68 -10.85 5.71
CA THR A 37 -16.03 -11.35 7.06
C THR A 37 -16.18 -12.87 7.10
N TYR A 38 -16.74 -13.45 6.04
CA TYR A 38 -16.99 -14.89 5.92
C TYR A 38 -16.15 -15.58 4.84
N LYS A 39 -15.31 -14.81 4.13
CA LYS A 39 -14.44 -15.28 3.05
C LYS A 39 -13.05 -14.67 3.25
N PRO A 40 -12.21 -15.25 4.13
CA PRO A 40 -10.88 -14.72 4.42
C PRO A 40 -9.96 -14.76 3.19
N ILE A 41 -10.33 -15.51 2.15
CA ILE A 41 -9.70 -15.47 0.84
C ILE A 41 -10.60 -14.62 -0.05
N THR A 42 -10.20 -13.36 -0.25
CA THR A 42 -10.84 -12.44 -1.18
C THR A 42 -11.05 -13.10 -2.54
N ASN A 43 -12.15 -12.80 -3.21
CA ASN A 43 -12.50 -13.42 -4.49
C ASN A 43 -12.01 -12.57 -5.68
N TYR A 44 -11.86 -13.18 -6.86
CA TYR A 44 -11.40 -12.48 -8.06
C TYR A 44 -12.31 -11.34 -8.53
N ALA A 45 -13.61 -11.42 -8.27
CA ALA A 45 -14.55 -10.36 -8.63
C ALA A 45 -14.41 -9.12 -7.73
N ALA A 46 -14.14 -9.32 -6.43
CA ALA A 46 -13.80 -8.24 -5.50
C ALA A 46 -12.50 -7.54 -5.91
N LEU A 47 -11.47 -8.31 -6.30
CA LEU A 47 -10.22 -7.78 -6.84
C LEU A 47 -10.45 -6.95 -8.11
N ALA A 48 -11.24 -7.47 -9.05
CA ALA A 48 -11.54 -6.76 -10.30
C ALA A 48 -12.27 -5.44 -10.03
N LEU A 49 -13.25 -5.45 -9.13
CA LEU A 49 -13.96 -4.24 -8.73
C LEU A 49 -13.04 -3.25 -7.98
N ALA A 50 -12.18 -3.73 -7.08
CA ALA A 50 -11.19 -2.89 -6.41
C ALA A 50 -10.27 -2.18 -7.41
N LYS A 51 -9.71 -2.91 -8.39
CA LYS A 51 -8.88 -2.32 -9.46
C LYS A 51 -9.67 -1.28 -10.26
N SER A 52 -10.90 -1.59 -10.66
CA SER A 52 -11.77 -0.66 -11.40
C SER A 52 -12.08 0.60 -10.60
N ASN A 53 -12.37 0.47 -9.30
CA ASN A 53 -12.61 1.60 -8.42
C ASN A 53 -11.37 2.47 -8.25
N ILE A 54 -10.19 1.85 -8.07
CA ILE A 54 -8.91 2.59 -8.01
C ILE A 54 -8.70 3.44 -9.27
N GLU A 55 -8.93 2.87 -10.45
CA GLU A 55 -8.77 3.62 -11.71
C GLU A 55 -9.77 4.77 -11.83
N ARG A 56 -11.01 4.54 -11.42
CA ARG A 56 -12.11 5.47 -11.66
C ARG A 56 -12.24 6.58 -10.62
N TYR A 57 -11.99 6.27 -9.35
CA TYR A 57 -12.36 7.13 -8.23
C TYR A 57 -11.17 7.58 -7.37
N TYR A 58 -10.01 6.92 -7.48
CA TYR A 58 -8.83 7.26 -6.70
C TYR A 58 -7.78 7.90 -7.59
N PRO A 59 -7.79 9.22 -7.76
CA PRO A 59 -6.86 9.86 -8.68
C PRO A 59 -5.40 9.71 -8.21
N TYR A 60 -5.20 9.45 -6.92
CA TYR A 60 -3.91 9.17 -6.31
C TYR A 60 -4.02 8.02 -5.29
N VAL A 61 -3.03 7.11 -5.30
CA VAL A 61 -2.82 6.05 -4.30
C VAL A 61 -1.31 5.94 -4.05
N GLY A 62 -0.89 6.09 -2.80
CA GLY A 62 0.52 6.03 -2.40
C GLY A 62 0.96 4.66 -1.90
N LEU A 63 2.27 4.49 -1.70
CA LEU A 63 2.91 3.27 -1.22
C LEU A 63 3.73 3.58 0.04
N LEU A 64 3.55 2.78 1.10
CA LEU A 64 4.25 3.01 2.37
C LEU A 64 5.76 2.79 2.26
N GLU A 65 6.18 1.78 1.49
CA GLU A 65 7.59 1.50 1.25
C GLU A 65 8.28 2.59 0.39
N TYR A 66 7.50 3.46 -0.26
CA TYR A 66 7.96 4.64 -1.01
C TYR A 66 7.31 5.92 -0.49
N ILE A 67 7.16 6.06 0.84
CA ILE A 67 6.39 7.17 1.43
C ILE A 67 6.92 8.55 1.03
N GLU A 68 8.23 8.74 0.91
CA GLU A 68 8.82 10.01 0.50
C GLU A 68 8.42 10.37 -0.95
N SER A 69 8.61 9.44 -1.89
CA SER A 69 8.19 9.62 -3.29
C SER A 69 6.67 9.74 -3.43
N SER A 70 5.92 9.09 -2.55
CA SER A 70 4.46 9.19 -2.47
C SER A 70 4.03 10.61 -2.10
N LEU A 71 4.60 11.16 -1.03
CA LEU A 71 4.31 12.53 -0.61
C LEU A 71 4.75 13.57 -1.64
N GLU A 72 5.91 13.37 -2.26
CA GLU A 72 6.40 14.23 -3.34
C GLU A 72 5.43 14.24 -4.54
N LEU A 73 4.98 13.07 -4.98
CA LEU A 73 4.02 12.94 -6.08
C LEU A 73 2.67 13.57 -5.72
N LEU A 74 2.20 13.38 -4.49
CA LEU A 74 0.95 13.95 -3.99
C LEU A 74 1.03 15.48 -3.96
N GLU A 75 2.12 16.02 -3.43
CA GLU A 75 2.39 17.46 -3.36
C GLU A 75 2.41 18.10 -4.73
N PHE A 76 3.12 17.47 -5.69
CA PHE A 76 3.18 17.96 -7.07
C PHE A 76 1.82 17.90 -7.77
N SER A 77 1.06 16.83 -7.55
CA SER A 77 -0.23 16.61 -8.23
C SER A 77 -1.32 17.55 -7.70
N TYR A 78 -1.26 17.93 -6.43
CA TYR A 78 -2.29 18.72 -5.75
C TYR A 78 -1.69 19.85 -4.87
N PRO A 79 -0.92 20.78 -5.45
CA PRO A 79 -0.13 21.76 -4.70
C PRO A 79 -0.99 22.83 -4.01
N ALA A 80 -2.27 22.97 -4.39
CA ALA A 80 -3.19 23.88 -3.71
C ALA A 80 -3.51 23.42 -2.27
N ILE A 81 -3.43 22.11 -2.01
CA ILE A 81 -3.83 21.50 -0.74
C ILE A 81 -2.60 20.98 0.02
N PHE A 82 -1.62 20.39 -0.69
CA PHE A 82 -0.53 19.62 -0.08
C PHE A 82 0.86 20.27 -0.17
N ARG A 83 0.95 21.55 -0.54
CA ARG A 83 2.24 22.25 -0.56
C ARG A 83 2.92 22.21 0.81
N GLY A 84 4.20 21.84 0.83
CA GLY A 84 5.04 21.70 2.02
C GLY A 84 4.93 20.35 2.72
N ILE A 85 4.10 19.40 2.25
CA ILE A 85 3.93 18.12 2.95
C ILE A 85 5.20 17.27 2.96
N SER A 86 6.00 17.33 1.89
CA SER A 86 7.26 16.58 1.81
C SER A 86 8.26 17.08 2.86
N GLU A 87 8.41 18.41 2.97
CA GLU A 87 9.26 19.05 3.98
C GLU A 87 8.75 18.77 5.40
N PHE A 88 7.44 18.89 5.61
CA PHE A 88 6.82 18.60 6.91
C PHE A 88 7.06 17.15 7.36
N TYR A 89 6.97 16.19 6.44
CA TYR A 89 7.27 14.79 6.75
C TYR A 89 8.73 14.58 7.14
N GLN A 90 9.67 15.17 6.37
CA GLN A 90 11.11 15.08 6.66
C GLN A 90 11.44 15.67 8.04
N THR A 91 10.90 16.84 8.35
CA THR A 91 11.22 17.55 9.60
C THR A 91 10.58 16.91 10.83
N TYR A 92 9.35 16.39 10.72
CA TYR A 92 8.56 16.04 11.92
C TYR A 92 8.21 14.56 12.06
N PHE A 93 8.33 13.73 11.02
CA PHE A 93 7.79 12.36 11.03
C PHE A 93 8.81 11.28 10.71
N LYS A 94 9.76 11.55 9.82
CA LYS A 94 10.72 10.54 9.32
C LYS A 94 11.44 9.76 10.43
N ASP A 95 11.85 10.45 11.49
CA ASP A 95 12.61 9.84 12.59
C ASP A 95 11.76 9.40 13.78
N LYS A 96 10.44 9.63 13.75
CA LYS A 96 9.57 9.25 14.86
C LYS A 96 9.34 7.73 14.88
N PRO A 97 9.63 7.03 15.99
CA PRO A 97 9.52 5.58 16.10
C PRO A 97 8.13 5.02 15.76
N VAL A 98 7.08 5.79 16.04
CA VAL A 98 5.67 5.42 15.78
C VAL A 98 5.40 5.18 14.29
N TYR A 99 6.16 5.81 13.39
CA TYR A 99 5.99 5.65 11.94
C TYR A 99 6.98 4.66 11.33
N ARG A 100 7.80 4.01 12.14
CA ARG A 100 8.70 2.94 11.71
C ARG A 100 7.99 1.60 11.90
N THR A 101 8.24 0.66 10.99
CA THR A 101 7.75 -0.71 11.14
C THR A 101 8.29 -1.26 12.47
N PRO A 102 7.43 -1.75 13.39
CA PRO A 102 7.83 -2.20 14.73
C PRO A 102 8.96 -3.23 14.66
N ALA A 103 9.89 -3.22 15.61
CA ALA A 103 11.02 -4.15 15.61
C ALA A 103 10.56 -5.63 15.55
N GLU A 104 9.44 -5.93 16.19
CA GLU A 104 8.80 -7.26 16.20
C GLU A 104 8.33 -7.73 14.82
N SER A 105 8.02 -6.80 13.91
CA SER A 105 7.66 -7.14 12.52
C SER A 105 8.89 -7.47 11.64
N ARG A 106 10.10 -7.25 12.15
CA ARG A 106 11.37 -7.48 11.44
C ARG A 106 11.97 -8.85 11.70
N TYR A 107 11.39 -9.65 12.60
CA TYR A 107 11.86 -11.02 12.82
C TYR A 107 11.71 -11.84 11.53
N PRO A 108 12.76 -12.54 11.10
CA PRO A 108 12.70 -13.35 9.89
C PRO A 108 11.70 -14.49 10.09
N ILE A 109 10.69 -14.55 9.24
CA ILE A 109 9.77 -15.68 9.16
C ILE A 109 10.43 -16.84 8.42
N ASN A 110 10.11 -18.08 8.82
CA ASN A 110 10.64 -19.25 8.14
C ASN A 110 10.07 -19.39 6.70
N ASN A 111 10.76 -20.16 5.85
CA ASN A 111 10.39 -20.33 4.43
C ASN A 111 9.01 -20.96 4.24
N LYS A 112 8.59 -21.86 5.15
CA LYS A 112 7.27 -22.50 5.10
C LYS A 112 6.19 -21.44 5.33
N THR A 113 6.34 -20.60 6.35
CA THR A 113 5.44 -19.48 6.65
C THR A 113 5.37 -18.50 5.49
N ARG A 114 6.51 -18.10 4.94
CA ARG A 114 6.56 -17.20 3.78
C ARG A 114 5.81 -17.77 2.57
N THR A 115 5.99 -19.05 2.28
CA THR A 115 5.34 -19.71 1.14
C THR A 115 3.83 -19.84 1.37
N THR A 116 3.42 -20.20 2.58
CA THR A 116 2.01 -20.27 2.97
C THR A 116 1.33 -18.91 2.85
N LEU A 117 1.92 -17.85 3.41
CA LEU A 117 1.38 -16.49 3.33
C LEU A 117 1.31 -15.98 1.89
N ARG A 118 2.34 -16.23 1.06
CA ARG A 118 2.31 -15.87 -0.37
C ARG A 118 1.14 -16.52 -1.11
N ARG A 119 0.78 -17.75 -0.77
CA ARG A 119 -0.36 -18.44 -1.37
C ARG A 119 -1.69 -17.86 -0.87
N LEU A 120 -1.81 -17.60 0.43
CA LEU A 120 -3.03 -17.06 1.04
C LEU A 120 -3.32 -15.62 0.58
N LEU A 121 -2.27 -14.79 0.51
CA LEU A 121 -2.35 -13.37 0.14
C LEU A 121 -2.15 -13.14 -1.36
N LYS A 122 -2.32 -14.17 -2.20
CA LYS A 122 -2.03 -14.08 -3.64
C LYS A 122 -2.75 -12.90 -4.30
N LEU A 123 -4.02 -12.69 -3.99
CA LEU A 123 -4.81 -11.60 -4.58
C LEU A 123 -4.41 -10.23 -4.02
N GLU A 124 -4.06 -10.15 -2.74
CA GLU A 124 -3.53 -8.92 -2.14
C GLU A 124 -2.23 -8.49 -2.83
N PHE A 125 -1.33 -9.45 -3.10
CA PHE A 125 -0.13 -9.18 -3.88
C PHE A 125 -0.46 -8.73 -5.30
N GLU A 126 -1.47 -9.32 -5.93
CA GLU A 126 -1.90 -8.91 -7.27
C GLU A 126 -2.44 -7.46 -7.29
N LEU A 127 -3.23 -7.07 -6.28
CA LEU A 127 -3.67 -5.68 -6.12
C LEU A 127 -2.49 -4.75 -5.86
N TYR A 128 -1.58 -5.14 -4.96
CA TYR A 128 -0.38 -4.37 -4.63
C TYR A 128 0.46 -4.09 -5.88
N TYR A 129 0.77 -5.11 -6.70
CA TYR A 129 1.56 -4.91 -7.92
C TYR A 129 0.83 -4.06 -8.96
N PHE A 130 -0.49 -4.15 -9.03
CA PHE A 130 -1.31 -3.27 -9.86
C PHE A 130 -1.16 -1.80 -9.42
N VAL A 131 -1.32 -1.52 -8.13
CA VAL A 131 -1.14 -0.16 -7.57
C VAL A 131 0.29 0.32 -7.74
N GLN A 132 1.27 -0.55 -7.49
CA GLN A 132 2.69 -0.22 -7.62
C GLN A 132 3.05 0.17 -9.05
N LYS A 133 2.61 -0.62 -10.03
CA LYS A 133 2.82 -0.30 -11.45
C LYS A 133 2.21 1.07 -11.78
N ARG A 134 0.96 1.30 -11.38
CA ARG A 134 0.26 2.57 -11.59
C ARG A 134 1.03 3.75 -10.98
N PHE A 135 1.48 3.61 -9.73
CA PHE A 135 2.25 4.62 -9.03
C PHE A 135 3.55 4.96 -9.78
N ILE A 136 4.32 3.94 -10.18
CA ILE A 136 5.57 4.12 -10.93
C ILE A 136 5.30 4.82 -12.27
N ASP A 137 4.23 4.43 -12.98
CA ASP A 137 3.87 5.03 -14.26
C ASP A 137 3.46 6.51 -14.08
N GLN A 138 2.70 6.86 -13.04
CA GLN A 138 2.36 8.25 -12.70
C GLN A 138 3.60 9.07 -12.33
N TYR A 139 4.44 8.55 -11.44
CA TYR A 139 5.68 9.20 -11.01
C TYR A 139 6.58 9.50 -12.22
N ARG A 140 6.75 8.52 -13.10
CA ARG A 140 7.52 8.68 -14.34
C ARG A 140 6.93 9.76 -15.24
N GLN A 141 5.62 9.78 -15.46
CA GLN A 141 5.00 10.76 -16.36
C GLN A 141 5.22 12.21 -15.89
N ILE A 142 5.17 12.44 -14.58
CA ILE A 142 5.36 13.76 -13.97
C ILE A 142 6.83 14.13 -13.95
N PHE A 143 7.71 13.26 -13.43
CA PHE A 143 9.10 13.61 -13.17
C PHE A 143 10.06 13.35 -14.35
N HIS A 144 9.70 12.57 -15.37
CA HIS A 144 10.47 12.54 -16.63
C HIS A 144 10.17 13.71 -17.56
N ARG A 145 9.00 14.34 -17.43
CA ARG A 145 8.59 15.47 -18.30
C ARG A 145 8.85 16.85 -17.68
N ALA A 146 9.11 16.92 -16.38
CA ALA A 146 9.41 18.18 -15.72
C ALA A 146 10.80 18.69 -16.14
N PRO A 147 10.93 19.89 -16.77
CA PRO A 147 12.22 20.53 -16.87
C PRO A 147 12.73 20.81 -15.45
N ARG A 148 13.97 20.40 -15.15
CA ARG A 148 14.65 20.75 -13.89
C ARG A 148 14.56 22.26 -13.73
N ARG A 149 13.89 22.74 -12.67
CA ARG A 149 14.02 24.12 -12.24
C ARG A 149 15.50 24.34 -11.96
N GLN A 150 16.18 25.10 -12.81
CA GLN A 150 17.46 25.69 -12.46
C GLN A 150 17.12 26.79 -11.47
N ASP A 151 17.28 26.50 -10.18
CA ASP A 151 17.23 27.55 -9.17
C ASP A 151 18.30 28.58 -9.51
N GLY A 152 17.83 29.82 -9.64
CA GLY A 152 18.60 30.96 -10.10
C GLY A 152 19.85 31.17 -9.24
N LYS A 153 20.99 31.33 -9.92
CA LYS A 153 22.13 32.08 -9.40
C LYS A 153 21.64 33.45 -8.94
N VAL A 154 21.67 33.70 -7.64
CA VAL A 154 21.81 35.06 -7.13
C VAL A 154 23.31 35.28 -6.95
N ARG A 155 23.85 36.18 -7.79
CA ARG A 155 25.17 36.79 -7.59
C ARG A 155 25.07 37.85 -6.50
#